data_AF-A0A173M8A4-F1
#
_entry.id   AF-A0A173M8A4-F1
#
_cell.length_a   1.000
_cell.length_b   1.000
_cell.length_c   1.000
_cell.angle_alpha   90.00
_cell.angle_beta   90.00
_cell.angle_gamma   90.00
#
_symmetry.space_group_name_H-M   'P 1'
#
loop_
_entity.id
_entity.type
_entity.pdbx_description
1 polymer ?
#
loop_
_entity_poly.entity_id
_entity_poly.type
_entity_poly.pdbx_seq_one_letter_code
_entity_poly.pdbx_strand_id
1 'polypeptide(L)'
;MNKKNLAMAMAAVTVVGSAAPVFAATTPSEDNAGRYTIVKDKYKDIFDEVKKLVKENDGAIDAYLKENKLQDNDENRGKAWTELSKTNSLNIINITVKDSDDNSVVVPKTVVKTNTVVDTDYVENKLKNLDTDEYVDFDITTKASTVSSTKYTAADIYNLADSSGKKITDKLKTVTVDQLKTGGILGQISASNSGENKPVEPTSDTFASYFTVGAVKTVNNKLTLEIAVADPATVLVNTAENITDAPTSQKMKITNAKITLTEGDDRLDFSKPSIVGGTLGDFAKAAAETTPGEQQTINVRVINAKQETIKATDYDALKAVVSKYKFDSTEIGRVYDEAKDLNDKDKLDGSSYDKDGTYKAVFFAEGKRLQGFS
;
A
#
# COMPACT_ATOMS: atom_id res chain seq x y z
N MET A 1 -34.09 37.34 -41.29
CA MET A 1 -32.63 37.18 -41.08
C MET A 1 -32.40 37.45 -39.60
N ASN A 2 -31.78 36.58 -38.78
CA ASN A 2 -30.52 35.88 -39.01
C ASN A 2 -30.61 34.36 -38.93
N LYS A 3 -29.81 33.76 -39.80
CA LYS A 3 -29.75 32.35 -40.17
C LYS A 3 -29.25 31.52 -38.98
N LYS A 4 -30.08 30.57 -38.51
CA LYS A 4 -29.59 29.40 -37.76
C LYS A 4 -28.84 28.52 -38.75
N ASN A 5 -27.62 28.89 -39.06
CA ASN A 5 -26.71 28.01 -39.77
C ASN A 5 -26.32 26.91 -38.77
N LEU A 6 -26.76 25.69 -39.05
CA LEU A 6 -26.08 24.45 -38.71
C LEU A 6 -24.60 24.58 -39.12
N ALA A 7 -23.77 25.18 -38.26
CA ALA A 7 -22.34 25.08 -38.35
C ALA A 7 -21.96 23.94 -37.42
N MET A 8 -21.97 22.75 -38.02
CA MET A 8 -21.29 21.52 -37.61
C MET A 8 -20.39 21.68 -36.38
N ALA A 9 -20.66 20.90 -35.33
CA ALA A 9 -19.65 20.57 -34.33
C ALA A 9 -18.46 19.97 -35.08
N MET A 10 -17.41 20.76 -35.25
CA MET A 10 -16.17 20.36 -35.90
C MET A 10 -15.49 19.37 -34.97
N ALA A 11 -15.78 18.07 -35.10
CA ALA A 11 -14.99 17.05 -34.44
C ALA A 11 -13.60 16.98 -35.12
N ALA A 12 -12.55 16.67 -34.38
CA ALA A 12 -11.27 16.27 -34.94
C ALA A 12 -11.07 14.81 -34.54
N VAL A 13 -11.06 13.94 -35.54
CA VAL A 13 -10.74 12.52 -35.39
C VAL A 13 -9.23 12.37 -35.49
N THR A 14 -8.56 12.21 -34.36
CA THR A 14 -7.18 11.74 -34.41
C THR A 14 -7.24 10.25 -34.70
N VAL A 15 -6.89 9.85 -35.92
CA VAL A 15 -6.69 8.44 -36.25
C VAL A 15 -5.27 8.08 -35.87
N VAL A 16 -5.20 7.24 -34.86
CA VAL A 16 -3.99 7.07 -34.13
C VAL A 16 -3.51 5.65 -34.38
N GLY A 17 -2.36 5.52 -35.02
CA GLY A 17 -1.62 4.26 -35.02
C GLY A 17 -1.20 3.82 -33.60
N SER A 18 -1.15 4.73 -32.60
CA SER A 18 -1.27 4.46 -31.13
C SER A 18 -1.26 5.74 -30.24
N ALA A 19 -1.93 5.69 -29.08
CA ALA A 19 -2.81 6.69 -28.40
C ALA A 19 -2.31 8.07 -27.91
N ALA A 20 -3.27 8.95 -27.50
CA ALA A 20 -3.44 9.49 -26.12
C ALA A 20 -4.69 10.42 -25.99
N PRO A 21 -5.30 10.68 -24.80
CA PRO A 21 -4.96 10.24 -23.42
C PRO A 21 -6.13 9.58 -22.65
N VAL A 22 -5.89 8.72 -21.64
CA VAL A 22 -6.90 8.44 -20.59
C VAL A 22 -6.24 8.25 -19.23
N PHE A 23 -6.03 9.35 -18.52
CA PHE A 23 -6.01 9.37 -17.05
C PHE A 23 -7.28 10.09 -16.57
N ALA A 24 -8.46 9.56 -16.91
CA ALA A 24 -9.74 10.11 -16.45
C ALA A 24 -10.96 9.17 -16.53
N ALA A 25 -10.82 7.88 -16.88
CA ALA A 25 -11.97 6.97 -16.83
C ALA A 25 -12.14 6.41 -15.42
N THR A 26 -13.25 6.73 -14.76
CA THR A 26 -13.61 6.21 -13.43
C THR A 26 -14.09 4.76 -13.45
N THR A 27 -14.33 4.17 -14.64
CA THR A 27 -14.65 2.75 -14.79
C THR A 27 -14.15 2.24 -16.14
N PRO A 28 -13.01 1.52 -16.20
CA PRO A 28 -12.57 0.80 -17.39
C PRO A 28 -13.58 -0.30 -17.77
N SER A 29 -13.73 -0.64 -19.05
CA SER A 29 -14.54 -1.82 -19.44
C SER A 29 -13.89 -3.10 -18.94
N GLU A 30 -14.69 -4.07 -18.50
CA GLU A 30 -14.21 -5.32 -17.89
C GLU A 30 -13.25 -6.11 -18.80
N ASP A 31 -13.38 -5.97 -20.13
CA ASP A 31 -12.51 -6.63 -21.12
C ASP A 31 -11.16 -5.93 -21.37
N ASN A 32 -10.96 -4.71 -20.85
CA ASN A 32 -9.72 -3.90 -21.00
C ASN A 32 -9.14 -3.45 -19.66
N ALA A 33 -9.63 -3.98 -18.54
CA ALA A 33 -9.20 -3.59 -17.20
C ALA A 33 -7.68 -3.78 -17.03
N GLY A 34 -6.95 -2.67 -17.00
CA GLY A 34 -5.52 -2.66 -16.70
C GLY A 34 -4.58 -2.83 -17.90
N ARG A 35 -5.03 -2.75 -19.15
CA ARG A 35 -4.13 -2.75 -20.34
C ARG A 35 -4.27 -1.45 -21.13
N TYR A 36 -3.26 -0.59 -21.05
CA TYR A 36 -3.18 0.67 -21.79
C TYR A 36 -2.19 0.54 -22.93
N THR A 37 -2.42 1.21 -24.07
CA THR A 37 -1.44 1.33 -25.15
C THR A 37 -1.23 2.80 -25.49
N ILE A 38 0.02 3.24 -25.64
CA ILE A 38 0.39 4.60 -26.02
C ILE A 38 1.43 4.60 -27.15
N VAL A 39 1.49 5.67 -27.97
CA VAL A 39 2.62 5.86 -28.89
C VAL A 39 3.89 6.20 -28.12
N LYS A 40 5.02 5.87 -28.74
CA LYS A 40 6.33 6.41 -28.34
C LYS A 40 6.34 7.93 -28.23
N ASP A 41 5.67 8.71 -29.08
CA ASP A 41 5.69 10.18 -28.97
C ASP A 41 5.11 10.71 -27.64
N LYS A 42 4.37 9.86 -26.92
CA LYS A 42 3.80 10.12 -25.59
C LYS A 42 4.50 9.36 -24.47
N TYR A 43 5.66 8.73 -24.74
CA TYR A 43 6.41 7.96 -23.75
C TYR A 43 6.78 8.81 -22.52
N LYS A 44 6.94 10.12 -22.70
CA LYS A 44 7.30 11.03 -21.61
C LYS A 44 6.26 11.05 -20.49
N ASP A 45 4.98 10.88 -20.82
CA ASP A 45 3.89 10.92 -19.83
C ASP A 45 3.97 9.71 -18.88
N ILE A 46 4.16 8.50 -19.44
CA ILE A 46 4.33 7.28 -18.61
C ILE A 46 5.67 7.33 -17.85
N PHE A 47 6.70 7.86 -18.48
CA PHE A 47 8.03 7.94 -17.88
C PHE A 47 8.08 8.91 -16.70
N ASP A 48 7.41 10.06 -16.80
CA ASP A 48 7.30 11.01 -15.70
C ASP A 48 6.48 10.43 -14.53
N GLU A 49 5.45 9.62 -14.80
CA GLU A 49 4.73 8.89 -13.74
C GLU A 49 5.60 7.81 -13.08
N VAL A 50 6.38 7.03 -13.86
CA VAL A 50 7.35 6.08 -13.30
C VAL A 50 8.35 6.80 -12.39
N LYS A 51 8.88 7.95 -12.80
CA LYS A 51 9.79 8.77 -11.96
C LYS A 51 9.14 9.18 -10.64
N LYS A 52 7.86 9.56 -10.67
CA LYS A 52 7.11 9.92 -9.46
C LYS A 52 6.95 8.71 -8.53
N LEU A 53 6.54 7.55 -9.04
CA LEU A 53 6.39 6.32 -8.25
C LEU A 53 7.71 5.84 -7.64
N VAL A 54 8.82 5.98 -8.38
CA VAL A 54 10.18 5.70 -7.89
C VAL A 54 10.56 6.68 -6.78
N LYS A 55 10.26 7.98 -6.93
CA LYS A 55 10.53 8.98 -5.88
C LYS A 55 9.72 8.71 -4.60
N GLU A 56 8.50 8.21 -4.72
CA GLU A 56 7.71 7.79 -3.55
C GLU A 56 8.35 6.61 -2.81
N ASN A 57 8.92 5.64 -3.56
CA ASN A 57 9.67 4.54 -2.97
C ASN A 57 10.93 5.03 -2.24
N ASP A 58 11.62 6.05 -2.76
CA ASP A 58 12.79 6.65 -2.11
C ASP A 58 12.43 7.21 -0.74
N GLY A 59 11.32 7.96 -0.65
CA GLY A 59 10.85 8.49 0.63
C GLY A 59 10.53 7.40 1.65
N ALA A 60 9.97 6.27 1.20
CA ALA A 60 9.70 5.12 2.08
C ALA A 60 10.99 4.43 2.56
N ILE A 61 11.97 4.28 1.68
CA ILE A 61 13.29 3.70 2.03
C ILE A 61 14.04 4.62 3.00
N ASP A 62 14.05 5.93 2.77
CA ASP A 62 14.72 6.89 3.64
C ASP A 62 14.09 6.89 5.05
N ALA A 63 12.77 6.77 5.14
CA ALA A 63 12.07 6.61 6.41
C ALA A 63 12.47 5.31 7.14
N TYR A 64 12.55 4.19 6.42
CA TYR A 64 12.99 2.91 6.97
C TYR A 64 14.42 2.98 7.51
N LEU A 65 15.35 3.57 6.75
CA LEU A 65 16.74 3.72 7.19
C LEU A 65 16.83 4.56 8.46
N LYS A 66 16.08 5.66 8.54
CA LYS A 66 16.03 6.53 9.72
C LYS A 66 15.46 5.81 10.94
N GLU A 67 14.36 5.08 10.79
CA GLU A 67 13.72 4.33 11.88
C GLU A 67 14.65 3.24 12.43
N ASN A 68 15.39 2.57 11.54
CA ASN A 68 16.32 1.51 11.90
C ASN A 68 17.74 2.01 12.22
N LYS A 69 17.96 3.33 12.20
CA LYS A 69 19.27 3.97 12.45
C LYS A 69 20.39 3.42 11.56
N LEU A 70 20.08 3.15 10.30
CA LEU A 70 21.01 2.63 9.31
C LEU A 70 21.64 3.78 8.51
N GLN A 71 22.89 3.61 8.09
CA GLN A 71 23.55 4.54 7.17
C GLN A 71 22.94 4.41 5.77
N ASP A 72 22.80 5.54 5.07
CA ASP A 72 22.39 5.57 3.67
C ASP A 72 23.56 5.10 2.77
N ASN A 73 23.45 3.85 2.31
CA ASN A 73 24.37 3.20 1.38
C ASN A 73 23.64 2.09 0.61
N ASP A 74 24.22 1.66 -0.51
CA ASP A 74 23.63 0.69 -1.44
C ASP A 74 23.17 -0.61 -0.77
N GLU A 75 23.97 -1.13 0.17
CA GLU A 75 23.65 -2.36 0.90
C GLU A 75 22.39 -2.18 1.76
N ASN A 76 22.33 -1.11 2.55
CA ASN A 76 21.19 -0.85 3.45
C ASN A 76 19.93 -0.45 2.67
N ARG A 77 20.06 0.30 1.57
CA ARG A 77 18.94 0.58 0.66
C ARG A 77 18.41 -0.71 0.02
N GLY A 78 19.30 -1.64 -0.37
CA GLY A 78 18.91 -2.96 -0.87
C GLY A 78 18.18 -3.82 0.17
N LYS A 79 18.62 -3.78 1.44
CA LYS A 79 17.91 -4.42 2.56
C LYS A 79 16.53 -3.78 2.78
N ALA A 80 16.46 -2.45 2.83
CA ALA A 80 15.21 -1.71 2.98
C ALA A 80 14.22 -2.04 1.86
N TRP A 81 14.67 -2.06 0.60
CA TRP A 81 13.84 -2.49 -0.53
C TRP A 81 13.26 -3.89 -0.32
N THR A 82 14.11 -4.83 0.10
CA THR A 82 13.71 -6.23 0.31
C THR A 82 12.65 -6.36 1.40
N GLU A 83 12.80 -5.66 2.53
CA GLU A 83 11.82 -5.71 3.62
C GLU A 83 10.52 -4.98 3.28
N LEU A 84 10.61 -3.78 2.70
CA LEU A 84 9.43 -2.99 2.33
C LEU A 84 8.62 -3.64 1.19
N SER A 85 9.27 -4.36 0.26
CA SER A 85 8.58 -5.10 -0.79
C SER A 85 7.71 -6.23 -0.25
N LYS A 86 8.12 -6.91 0.83
CA LYS A 86 7.32 -7.98 1.47
C LYS A 86 6.02 -7.48 2.08
N THR A 87 5.95 -6.18 2.38
CA THR A 87 4.79 -5.55 3.01
C THR A 87 3.95 -4.75 2.02
N ASN A 88 4.20 -4.87 0.72
CA ASN A 88 3.55 -4.11 -0.34
C ASN A 88 3.68 -2.59 -0.16
N SER A 89 4.73 -2.14 0.53
CA SER A 89 4.97 -0.72 0.84
C SER A 89 5.66 0.05 -0.28
N LEU A 90 6.05 -0.64 -1.35
CA LEU A 90 6.71 -0.07 -2.52
C LEU A 90 5.89 -0.31 -3.79
N ASN A 91 5.98 0.65 -4.71
CA ASN A 91 5.56 0.47 -6.08
C ASN A 91 6.58 -0.43 -6.79
N ILE A 92 6.14 -1.47 -7.51
CA ILE A 92 7.01 -2.35 -8.29
C ILE A 92 6.75 -2.08 -9.76
N ILE A 93 7.74 -1.52 -10.45
CA ILE A 93 7.67 -1.23 -11.89
C ILE A 93 8.58 -2.22 -12.60
N ASN A 94 8.01 -3.01 -13.50
CA ASN A 94 8.77 -3.88 -14.39
C ASN A 94 8.66 -3.39 -15.82
N ILE A 95 9.75 -3.47 -16.57
CA ILE A 95 9.80 -3.02 -17.95
C ILE A 95 10.40 -4.13 -18.80
N THR A 96 9.73 -4.47 -19.90
CA THR A 96 10.18 -5.49 -20.85
C THR A 96 10.07 -4.93 -22.26
N VAL A 97 11.12 -5.09 -23.08
CA VAL A 97 11.05 -4.78 -24.52
C VAL A 97 10.90 -6.08 -25.27
N LYS A 98 9.95 -6.12 -26.19
CA LYS A 98 9.62 -7.30 -26.97
C LYS A 98 9.51 -6.97 -28.45
N ASP A 99 9.82 -7.97 -29.24
CA ASP A 99 9.61 -7.97 -30.68
C ASP A 99 8.13 -8.18 -30.98
N SER A 100 7.65 -7.48 -31.99
CA SER A 100 6.26 -7.46 -32.39
C SER A 100 5.76 -8.63 -33.21
N ASP A 101 6.65 -9.25 -33.95
CA ASP A 101 6.31 -10.29 -34.88
C ASP A 101 6.23 -11.65 -34.17
N ASP A 102 7.01 -11.86 -33.10
CA ASP A 102 7.07 -13.13 -32.39
C ASP A 102 6.93 -13.06 -30.86
N ASN A 103 6.72 -11.86 -30.29
CA ASN A 103 6.60 -11.64 -28.85
C ASN A 103 7.86 -12.10 -28.06
N SER A 104 9.00 -12.26 -28.74
CA SER A 104 10.26 -12.62 -28.12
C SER A 104 10.81 -11.45 -27.30
N VAL A 105 11.51 -11.79 -26.22
CA VAL A 105 12.08 -10.80 -25.31
C VAL A 105 13.41 -10.34 -25.90
N VAL A 106 13.43 -9.11 -26.42
CA VAL A 106 14.64 -8.45 -26.96
C VAL A 106 15.47 -7.86 -25.82
N VAL A 107 14.79 -7.38 -24.77
CA VAL A 107 15.41 -6.90 -23.54
C VAL A 107 14.72 -7.55 -22.33
N PRO A 108 15.48 -8.23 -21.46
CA PRO A 108 14.90 -8.90 -20.29
C PRO A 108 14.19 -7.94 -19.35
N LYS A 109 13.23 -8.50 -18.59
CA LYS A 109 12.45 -7.79 -17.58
C LYS A 109 13.35 -7.10 -16.56
N THR A 110 13.35 -5.77 -16.55
CA THR A 110 14.09 -4.96 -15.57
C THR A 110 13.14 -4.40 -14.53
N VAL A 111 13.46 -4.60 -13.24
CA VAL A 111 12.76 -3.94 -12.12
C VAL A 111 13.36 -2.56 -11.93
N VAL A 112 12.55 -1.50 -12.05
CA VAL A 112 13.00 -0.13 -11.79
C VAL A 112 13.06 0.08 -10.28
N LYS A 113 14.26 0.35 -9.76
CA LYS A 113 14.52 0.64 -8.34
C LYS A 113 14.96 2.08 -8.17
N THR A 114 15.00 2.52 -6.91
CA THR A 114 15.38 3.89 -6.56
C THR A 114 16.89 4.07 -6.35
N ASN A 115 17.37 5.32 -6.30
CA ASN A 115 18.73 5.91 -6.08
C ASN A 115 19.98 5.01 -5.91
N THR A 116 20.05 3.91 -6.66
CA THR A 116 21.22 3.01 -6.77
C THR A 116 21.19 2.23 -8.08
N VAL A 117 20.04 2.15 -8.73
CA VAL A 117 19.90 1.62 -10.08
C VAL A 117 19.10 2.62 -10.89
N VAL A 118 19.74 3.70 -11.31
CA VAL A 118 19.21 4.48 -12.42
C VAL A 118 19.24 3.55 -13.63
N ASP A 119 18.09 2.99 -13.95
CA ASP A 119 17.78 2.69 -15.33
C ASP A 119 16.62 3.57 -15.80
N THR A 120 16.25 4.67 -15.11
CA THR A 120 15.34 5.65 -15.71
C THR A 120 15.94 6.20 -17.01
N ASP A 121 17.26 6.41 -17.05
CA ASP A 121 17.94 6.83 -18.28
C ASP A 121 17.89 5.74 -19.34
N TYR A 122 18.00 4.47 -18.95
CA TYR A 122 17.85 3.34 -19.87
C TYR A 122 16.42 3.18 -20.39
N VAL A 123 15.42 3.27 -19.52
CA VAL A 123 14.00 3.25 -19.87
C VAL A 123 13.69 4.40 -20.82
N GLU A 124 14.17 5.60 -20.51
CA GLU A 124 14.04 6.76 -21.40
C GLU A 124 14.73 6.53 -22.74
N ASN A 125 15.95 5.99 -22.73
CA ASN A 125 16.71 5.69 -23.95
C ASN A 125 16.02 4.60 -24.80
N LYS A 126 15.43 3.57 -24.17
CA LYS A 126 14.67 2.52 -24.88
C LYS A 126 13.39 3.07 -25.49
N LEU A 127 12.66 3.91 -24.75
CA LEU A 127 11.45 4.55 -25.27
C LEU A 127 11.73 5.54 -26.41
N LYS A 128 12.84 6.30 -26.33
CA LYS A 128 13.27 7.24 -27.38
C LYS A 128 13.61 6.54 -28.69
N ASN A 129 14.28 5.39 -28.59
CA ASN A 129 14.83 4.64 -29.72
C ASN A 129 14.01 3.38 -30.04
N LEU A 130 12.72 3.35 -29.70
CA LEU A 130 11.87 2.20 -29.96
C LEU A 130 11.68 2.01 -31.47
N ASP A 131 12.06 0.84 -31.98
CA ASP A 131 11.93 0.49 -33.40
C ASP A 131 10.48 0.17 -33.78
N THR A 132 10.19 0.15 -35.08
CA THR A 132 8.80 0.02 -35.59
C THR A 132 8.17 -1.34 -35.34
N ASP A 133 9.01 -2.34 -35.13
CA ASP A 133 8.71 -3.74 -34.84
C ASP A 133 8.93 -4.08 -33.36
N GLU A 134 9.14 -3.09 -32.50
CA GLU A 134 9.32 -3.29 -31.07
C GLU A 134 8.20 -2.62 -30.25
N TYR A 135 8.02 -3.13 -29.03
CA TYR A 135 7.20 -2.46 -28.01
C TYR A 135 7.76 -2.65 -26.60
N VAL A 136 7.38 -1.73 -25.73
CA VAL A 136 7.77 -1.73 -24.32
C VAL A 136 6.54 -1.96 -23.46
N ASP A 137 6.52 -3.04 -22.69
CA ASP A 137 5.51 -3.29 -21.65
C ASP A 137 6.00 -2.76 -20.30
N PHE A 138 5.17 -2.00 -19.61
CA PHE A 138 5.30 -1.57 -18.22
C PHE A 138 4.30 -2.33 -17.37
N ASP A 139 4.76 -3.16 -16.45
CA ASP A 139 3.94 -3.74 -15.40
C ASP A 139 4.15 -2.94 -14.12
N ILE A 140 3.22 -2.02 -13.83
CA ILE A 140 3.25 -1.15 -12.65
C ILE A 140 2.34 -1.74 -11.59
N THR A 141 2.91 -2.35 -10.58
CA THR A 141 2.19 -2.79 -9.38
C THR A 141 2.26 -1.69 -8.33
N THR A 142 1.11 -1.11 -7.99
CA THR A 142 1.03 -0.01 -7.03
C THR A 142 1.26 -0.50 -5.61
N LYS A 143 1.87 0.35 -4.78
CA LYS A 143 1.96 0.08 -3.34
C LYS A 143 0.55 -0.01 -2.75
N ALA A 144 0.37 -0.96 -1.85
CA ALA A 144 -0.86 -1.14 -1.11
C ALA A 144 -0.47 -1.63 0.28
N SER A 145 -0.09 -0.72 1.15
CA SER A 145 0.17 -1.04 2.56
C SER A 145 -0.59 -0.08 3.46
N THR A 146 -1.07 -0.60 4.58
CA THR A 146 -1.69 0.19 5.63
C THR A 146 -0.77 0.20 6.83
N VAL A 147 -0.39 1.39 7.27
CA VAL A 147 0.39 1.58 8.50
C VAL A 147 -0.60 1.79 9.65
N SER A 148 -0.57 0.91 10.64
CA SER A 148 -1.42 1.05 11.83
C SER A 148 -1.05 2.32 12.59
N SER A 149 -2.03 3.01 13.14
CA SER A 149 -1.79 4.11 14.07
C SER A 149 -0.95 3.65 15.26
N THR A 150 0.00 4.50 15.68
CA THR A 150 0.73 4.35 16.95
C THR A 150 -0.11 4.76 18.16
N LYS A 151 -1.28 5.34 17.93
CA LYS A 151 -2.24 5.76 18.95
C LYS A 151 -3.50 4.90 18.94
N TYR A 152 -4.12 4.71 20.09
CA TYR A 152 -5.40 4.02 20.19
C TYR A 152 -6.50 4.80 19.45
N THR A 153 -7.20 4.12 18.55
CA THR A 153 -8.45 4.61 17.98
C THR A 153 -9.65 4.17 18.82
N ALA A 154 -10.81 4.81 18.63
CA ALA A 154 -12.06 4.34 19.24
C ALA A 154 -12.36 2.87 18.91
N ALA A 155 -12.10 2.45 17.66
CA ALA A 155 -12.28 1.08 17.21
C ALA A 155 -11.34 0.10 17.93
N ASP A 156 -10.09 0.49 18.19
CA ASP A 156 -9.16 -0.33 18.96
C ASP A 156 -9.68 -0.59 20.38
N ILE A 157 -10.17 0.46 21.06
CA ILE A 157 -10.69 0.37 22.42
C ILE A 157 -11.92 -0.55 22.48
N TYR A 158 -12.87 -0.41 21.56
CA TYR A 158 -14.03 -1.30 21.48
C TYR A 158 -13.63 -2.75 21.18
N ASN A 159 -12.81 -2.98 20.15
CA ASN A 159 -12.36 -4.33 19.77
C ASN A 159 -11.62 -5.04 20.91
N LEU A 160 -10.84 -4.28 21.70
CA LEU A 160 -10.17 -4.82 22.87
C LEU A 160 -11.17 -5.24 23.94
N ALA A 161 -12.20 -4.46 24.21
CA ALA A 161 -13.22 -4.84 25.19
C ALA A 161 -14.13 -5.98 24.71
N ASP A 162 -14.57 -5.96 23.45
CA ASP A 162 -15.44 -6.99 22.86
C ASP A 162 -14.74 -8.35 22.84
N SER A 163 -13.42 -8.36 22.65
CA SER A 163 -12.60 -9.57 22.77
C SER A 163 -12.19 -9.91 24.21
N SER A 164 -12.77 -9.26 25.22
CA SER A 164 -12.41 -9.42 26.64
C SER A 164 -10.90 -9.26 26.90
N GLY A 165 -10.26 -8.36 26.16
CA GLY A 165 -8.83 -8.10 26.26
C GLY A 165 -7.94 -9.18 25.66
N LYS A 166 -8.46 -10.15 24.90
CA LYS A 166 -7.70 -11.30 24.43
C LYS A 166 -6.38 -10.92 23.74
N LYS A 167 -6.38 -9.89 22.89
CA LYS A 167 -5.14 -9.40 22.24
C LYS A 167 -4.07 -8.95 23.25
N ILE A 168 -4.48 -8.35 24.37
CA ILE A 168 -3.57 -7.94 25.46
C ILE A 168 -3.07 -9.18 26.20
N THR A 169 -3.99 -10.07 26.61
CA THR A 169 -3.62 -11.28 27.35
C THR A 169 -2.71 -12.19 26.53
N ASP A 170 -2.96 -12.34 25.22
CA ASP A 170 -2.10 -13.11 24.32
C ASP A 170 -0.69 -12.50 24.26
N LYS A 171 -0.55 -11.17 24.18
CA LYS A 171 0.75 -10.49 24.22
C LYS A 171 1.45 -10.64 25.58
N LEU A 172 0.73 -10.53 26.69
CA LEU A 172 1.30 -10.78 28.03
C LEU A 172 1.86 -12.20 28.17
N LYS A 173 1.20 -13.20 27.57
CA LYS A 173 1.67 -14.60 27.54
C LYS A 173 2.92 -14.82 26.68
N THR A 174 3.31 -13.85 25.85
CA THR A 174 4.57 -13.92 25.08
C THR A 174 5.78 -13.40 25.85
N VAL A 175 5.59 -12.79 27.04
CA VAL A 175 6.70 -12.36 27.90
C VAL A 175 7.48 -13.60 28.35
N THR A 176 8.77 -13.63 28.04
CA THR A 176 9.60 -14.82 28.28
C THR A 176 10.04 -14.92 29.74
N VAL A 177 10.36 -16.15 30.17
CA VAL A 177 10.95 -16.41 31.49
C VAL A 177 12.24 -15.61 31.69
N ASP A 178 13.06 -15.47 30.65
CA ASP A 178 14.30 -14.69 30.71
C ASP A 178 14.03 -13.21 30.95
N GLN A 179 13.02 -12.62 30.28
CA GLN A 179 12.62 -11.23 30.53
C GLN A 179 12.20 -11.02 31.98
N LEU A 180 11.42 -11.95 32.56
CA LEU A 180 11.02 -11.91 33.96
C LEU A 180 12.23 -12.00 34.91
N LYS A 181 13.14 -12.94 34.67
CA LYS A 181 14.36 -13.15 35.48
C LYS A 181 15.31 -11.96 35.41
N THR A 182 15.56 -11.41 34.21
CA THR A 182 16.35 -10.17 34.06
C THR A 182 15.71 -9.01 34.82
N GLY A 183 14.37 -8.95 34.86
CA GLY A 183 13.64 -7.97 35.66
C GLY A 183 13.68 -8.20 37.17
N GLY A 184 14.27 -9.29 37.66
CA GLY A 184 14.36 -9.62 39.09
C GLY A 184 13.21 -10.47 39.63
N ILE A 185 12.43 -11.12 38.76
CA ILE A 185 11.46 -12.14 39.14
C ILE A 185 12.11 -13.52 39.03
N LEU A 186 12.36 -14.16 40.15
CA LEU A 186 13.17 -15.37 40.24
C LEU A 186 12.35 -16.65 40.38
N GLY A 187 11.07 -16.54 40.75
CA GLY A 187 10.21 -17.69 40.97
C GLY A 187 8.72 -17.35 40.94
N GLN A 188 7.90 -18.37 41.16
CA GLN A 188 6.48 -18.26 41.45
C GLN A 188 6.07 -19.24 42.56
N ILE A 189 5.07 -18.88 43.35
CA ILE A 189 4.55 -19.70 44.45
C ILE A 189 3.09 -19.35 44.74
N SER A 190 2.37 -20.21 45.46
CA SER A 190 1.01 -19.88 45.92
C SER A 190 1.01 -18.61 46.79
N ALA A 191 0.05 -17.72 46.56
CA ALA A 191 -0.18 -16.53 47.38
C ALA A 191 -0.51 -16.89 48.84
N SER A 192 -1.05 -18.09 49.07
CA SER A 192 -1.41 -18.63 50.38
C SER A 192 -0.41 -19.68 50.87
N ASN A 193 0.85 -19.60 50.42
CA ASN A 193 1.90 -20.54 50.83
C ASN A 193 1.97 -20.69 52.36
N SER A 194 2.08 -21.93 52.81
CA SER A 194 2.28 -22.29 54.20
C SER A 194 3.30 -23.43 54.27
N GLY A 195 4.27 -23.30 55.17
CA GLY A 195 5.38 -24.24 55.27
C GLY A 195 6.52 -23.89 54.31
N GLU A 196 7.66 -24.54 54.52
CA GLU A 196 8.88 -24.29 53.77
C GLU A 196 8.79 -24.88 52.36
N ASN A 197 8.51 -24.01 51.38
CA ASN A 197 8.40 -24.39 49.97
C ASN A 197 9.37 -23.59 49.11
N LYS A 198 10.01 -24.27 48.16
CA LYS A 198 10.86 -23.61 47.17
C LYS A 198 10.01 -23.04 46.03
N PRO A 199 10.18 -21.76 45.65
CA PRO A 199 9.55 -21.22 44.45
C PRO A 199 9.92 -22.03 43.21
N VAL A 200 8.92 -22.28 42.35
CA VAL A 200 9.16 -22.89 41.04
C VAL A 200 9.47 -21.80 40.02
N GLU A 201 9.96 -22.17 38.84
CA GLU A 201 10.27 -21.21 37.78
C GLU A 201 9.05 -20.35 37.40
N PRO A 202 9.19 -19.03 37.20
CA PRO A 202 8.06 -18.18 36.82
C PRO A 202 7.60 -18.53 35.40
N THR A 203 6.31 -18.32 35.14
CA THR A 203 5.71 -18.57 33.82
C THR A 203 5.01 -17.33 33.28
N SER A 204 4.90 -17.25 31.95
CA SER A 204 4.18 -16.18 31.28
C SER A 204 2.67 -16.23 31.55
N ASP A 205 2.10 -17.41 31.78
CA ASP A 205 0.71 -17.58 32.20
C ASP A 205 0.47 -16.97 33.58
N THR A 206 1.36 -17.24 34.55
CA THR A 206 1.29 -16.59 35.87
C THR A 206 1.42 -15.07 35.73
N PHE A 207 2.36 -14.57 34.92
CA PHE A 207 2.47 -13.13 34.67
C PHE A 207 1.19 -12.54 34.07
N ALA A 208 0.62 -13.16 33.03
CA ALA A 208 -0.61 -12.70 32.40
C ALA A 208 -1.81 -12.72 33.36
N SER A 209 -1.83 -13.62 34.35
CA SER A 209 -2.92 -13.73 35.33
C SER A 209 -3.02 -12.55 36.31
N TYR A 210 -2.01 -11.69 36.39
CA TYR A 210 -2.09 -10.43 37.15
C TYR A 210 -3.04 -9.41 36.53
N PHE A 211 -3.39 -9.56 35.24
CA PHE A 211 -4.07 -8.53 34.48
C PHE A 211 -5.51 -8.95 34.14
N THR A 212 -6.46 -8.10 34.50
CA THR A 212 -7.88 -8.29 34.15
C THR A 212 -8.38 -7.07 33.39
N VAL A 213 -8.85 -7.28 32.16
CA VAL A 213 -9.39 -6.19 31.32
C VAL A 213 -10.83 -5.89 31.72
N GLY A 214 -11.11 -4.61 31.99
CA GLY A 214 -12.43 -4.13 32.37
C GLY A 214 -13.33 -3.80 31.17
N ALA A 215 -14.42 -3.08 31.44
CA ALA A 215 -15.33 -2.58 30.40
C ALA A 215 -14.91 -1.20 29.87
N VAL A 216 -15.33 -0.88 28.64
CA VAL A 216 -15.17 0.47 28.06
C VAL A 216 -16.00 1.48 28.83
N LYS A 217 -15.43 2.65 29.07
CA LYS A 217 -16.12 3.83 29.59
C LYS A 217 -15.89 5.01 28.65
N THR A 218 -16.77 6.01 28.73
CA THR A 218 -16.52 7.31 28.11
C THR A 218 -16.12 8.28 29.20
N VAL A 219 -14.94 8.91 29.08
CA VAL A 219 -14.42 9.90 30.01
C VAL A 219 -13.95 11.10 29.19
N ASN A 220 -14.45 12.30 29.49
CA ASN A 220 -14.10 13.53 28.77
C ASN A 220 -14.22 13.40 27.24
N ASN A 221 -15.34 12.84 26.77
CA ASN A 221 -15.64 12.60 25.34
C ASN A 221 -14.65 11.66 24.62
N LYS A 222 -13.88 10.86 25.35
CA LYS A 222 -12.99 9.84 24.81
C LYS A 222 -13.33 8.47 25.37
N LEU A 223 -13.14 7.44 24.56
CA LEU A 223 -13.26 6.06 25.04
C LEU A 223 -12.03 5.67 25.86
N THR A 224 -12.29 5.02 27.00
CA THR A 224 -11.27 4.52 27.91
C THR A 224 -11.54 3.06 28.27
N LEU A 225 -10.46 2.29 28.43
CA LEU A 225 -10.48 0.91 28.91
C LEU A 225 -9.50 0.79 30.08
N GLU A 226 -9.99 0.39 31.24
CA GLU A 226 -9.15 0.13 32.41
C GLU A 226 -8.75 -1.34 32.47
N ILE A 227 -7.47 -1.60 32.74
CA ILE A 227 -6.93 -2.93 33.03
C ILE A 227 -6.54 -2.93 34.51
N ALA A 228 -7.17 -3.79 35.29
CA ALA A 228 -6.81 -3.99 36.69
C ALA A 228 -5.56 -4.88 36.78
N VAL A 229 -4.65 -4.51 37.68
CA VAL A 229 -3.44 -5.27 38.00
C VAL A 229 -3.48 -5.64 39.47
N ALA A 230 -3.59 -6.94 39.77
CA ALA A 230 -3.77 -7.44 41.12
C ALA A 230 -3.09 -8.80 41.31
N ASP A 231 -2.87 -9.19 42.57
CA ASP A 231 -2.28 -10.50 42.88
C ASP A 231 -3.24 -11.64 42.49
N PRO A 232 -2.79 -12.59 41.66
CA PRO A 232 -3.51 -13.84 41.40
C PRO A 232 -3.26 -14.88 42.50
N ALA A 233 -3.84 -16.07 42.35
CA ALA A 233 -3.67 -17.17 43.31
C ALA A 233 -2.23 -17.73 43.39
N THR A 234 -1.49 -17.65 42.28
CA THR A 234 -0.06 -17.98 42.21
C THR A 234 0.70 -16.71 41.90
N VAL A 235 1.49 -16.21 42.83
CA VAL A 235 2.21 -14.94 42.67
C VAL A 235 3.63 -15.18 42.18
N LEU A 236 4.13 -14.23 41.40
CA LEU A 236 5.54 -14.10 41.04
C LEU A 236 6.32 -13.55 42.23
N VAL A 237 7.54 -14.06 42.45
CA VAL A 237 8.41 -13.68 43.57
C VAL A 237 9.81 -13.30 43.10
N ASN A 238 10.48 -12.43 43.86
CA ASN A 238 11.81 -11.89 43.59
C ASN A 238 12.95 -12.68 44.27
N THR A 239 12.66 -13.88 44.76
CA THR A 239 13.61 -14.77 45.42
C THR A 239 13.52 -16.19 44.84
N ALA A 240 14.63 -16.90 44.84
CA ALA A 240 14.70 -18.34 44.54
C ALA A 240 14.87 -19.20 45.81
N GLU A 241 15.01 -18.54 46.98
CA GLU A 241 15.13 -19.20 48.28
C GLU A 241 13.76 -19.72 48.77
N ASN A 242 13.80 -20.68 49.70
CA ASN A 242 12.59 -21.20 50.34
C ASN A 242 11.80 -20.09 51.02
N ILE A 243 10.47 -20.18 50.92
CA ILE A 243 9.53 -19.27 51.57
C ILE A 243 8.68 -20.10 52.53
N THR A 244 8.62 -19.69 53.81
CA THR A 244 7.92 -20.42 54.89
C THR A 244 6.45 -20.03 55.04
N ASP A 245 6.11 -18.79 54.64
CA ASP A 245 4.80 -18.19 54.83
C ASP A 245 4.30 -17.56 53.53
N ALA A 246 3.18 -16.85 53.59
CA ALA A 246 2.68 -16.09 52.45
C ALA A 246 3.74 -15.05 51.99
N PRO A 247 4.05 -14.95 50.69
CA PRO A 247 5.19 -14.18 50.15
C PRO A 247 4.93 -12.66 50.12
N THR A 248 4.59 -12.06 51.26
CA THR A 248 4.12 -10.67 51.36
C THR A 248 5.16 -9.64 50.90
N SER A 249 6.42 -9.81 51.30
CA SER A 249 7.53 -8.91 50.94
C SER A 249 8.36 -9.41 49.75
N GLN A 250 8.24 -10.69 49.40
CA GLN A 250 8.96 -11.33 48.31
C GLN A 250 8.20 -11.30 46.97
N LYS A 251 6.88 -11.05 46.97
CA LYS A 251 6.11 -10.98 45.73
C LYS A 251 6.51 -9.79 44.84
N MET A 252 6.23 -9.93 43.55
CA MET A 252 6.35 -8.84 42.58
C MET A 252 5.60 -7.60 43.08
N LYS A 253 6.25 -6.44 43.04
CA LYS A 253 5.63 -5.18 43.40
C LYS A 253 4.91 -4.59 42.20
N ILE A 254 3.69 -4.10 42.41
CA ILE A 254 2.87 -3.46 41.38
C ILE A 254 2.90 -1.96 41.63
N THR A 255 3.50 -1.19 40.72
CA THR A 255 3.57 0.28 40.86
C THR A 255 2.20 0.91 40.65
N ASN A 256 1.46 0.42 39.64
CA ASN A 256 0.14 0.91 39.27
C ASN A 256 -0.85 -0.25 39.29
N ALA A 257 -1.83 -0.20 40.19
CA ALA A 257 -2.91 -1.21 40.26
C ALA A 257 -3.88 -1.14 39.06
N LYS A 258 -3.73 -0.13 38.20
CA LYS A 258 -4.54 0.10 37.01
C LYS A 258 -3.70 0.65 35.86
N ILE A 259 -4.02 0.21 34.66
CA ILE A 259 -3.52 0.77 33.40
C ILE A 259 -4.73 1.28 32.64
N THR A 260 -4.72 2.55 32.23
CA THR A 260 -5.82 3.17 31.49
C THR A 260 -5.39 3.36 30.04
N LEU A 261 -6.12 2.72 29.12
CA LEU A 261 -5.96 2.93 27.68
C LEU A 261 -7.02 3.94 27.25
N THR A 262 -6.59 5.07 26.69
CA THR A 262 -7.50 6.12 26.23
C THR A 262 -7.33 6.35 24.73
N GLU A 263 -8.44 6.62 24.05
CA GLU A 263 -8.42 7.06 22.66
C GLU A 263 -7.49 8.29 22.45
N GLY A 264 -6.57 8.16 21.48
CA GLY A 264 -5.57 9.15 21.12
C GLY A 264 -4.27 9.09 21.92
N ASP A 265 -4.19 8.25 22.96
CA ASP A 265 -2.94 7.96 23.66
C ASP A 265 -2.10 6.95 22.87
N ASP A 266 -0.80 6.93 23.13
CA ASP A 266 0.11 5.98 22.51
C ASP A 266 -0.28 4.54 22.86
N ARG A 267 -0.23 3.65 21.86
CA ARG A 267 -0.44 2.22 22.05
C ARG A 267 0.71 1.64 22.88
N LEU A 268 0.39 0.63 23.68
CA LEU A 268 1.36 -0.08 24.52
C LEU A 268 1.66 -1.46 23.92
N ASP A 269 2.92 -1.87 23.98
CA ASP A 269 3.39 -3.22 23.64
C ASP A 269 3.40 -4.08 24.89
N PHE A 270 2.30 -4.79 25.14
CA PHE A 270 2.13 -5.66 26.30
C PHE A 270 3.07 -6.88 26.32
N SER A 271 3.86 -7.12 25.27
CA SER A 271 4.96 -8.11 25.28
C SER A 271 6.27 -7.57 25.87
N LYS A 272 6.33 -6.27 26.17
CA LYS A 272 7.54 -5.58 26.66
C LYS A 272 7.23 -4.81 27.95
N PRO A 273 6.96 -5.50 29.06
CA PRO A 273 6.83 -4.85 30.36
C PRO A 273 8.17 -4.29 30.83
N SER A 274 8.13 -3.18 31.56
CA SER A 274 9.25 -2.67 32.33
C SER A 274 9.23 -3.29 33.73
N ILE A 275 10.16 -4.22 33.98
CA ILE A 275 10.32 -4.87 35.28
C ILE A 275 11.75 -4.61 35.76
N VAL A 276 11.88 -3.99 36.93
CA VAL A 276 13.18 -3.65 37.52
C VAL A 276 13.18 -4.04 38.99
N GLY A 277 14.11 -4.90 39.40
CA GLY A 277 14.24 -5.34 40.79
C GLY A 277 12.97 -6.00 41.34
N GLY A 278 12.25 -6.75 40.50
CA GLY A 278 10.98 -7.41 40.85
C GLY A 278 9.80 -6.45 40.97
N THR A 279 9.91 -5.23 40.46
CA THR A 279 8.81 -4.24 40.44
C THR A 279 8.32 -4.03 39.02
N LEU A 280 7.02 -4.25 38.80
CA LEU A 280 6.32 -3.96 37.55
C LEU A 280 6.02 -2.45 37.47
N GLY A 281 6.57 -1.81 36.45
CA GLY A 281 6.31 -0.43 36.07
C GLY A 281 5.27 -0.34 34.96
N ASP A 282 5.65 0.29 33.84
CA ASP A 282 4.82 0.49 32.65
C ASP A 282 5.25 -0.42 31.48
N PHE A 283 4.65 -0.27 30.31
CA PHE A 283 4.98 -0.99 29.08
C PHE A 283 5.65 -0.09 28.04
N ALA A 284 6.45 -0.69 27.16
CA ALA A 284 6.99 0.04 26.02
C ALA A 284 5.85 0.54 25.09
N LYS A 285 6.09 1.63 24.37
CA LYS A 285 5.17 2.07 23.31
C LYS A 285 5.21 1.07 22.15
N ALA A 286 4.04 0.76 21.60
CA ALA A 286 3.94 -0.06 20.40
C ALA A 286 4.42 0.73 19.18
N ALA A 287 5.26 0.09 18.37
CA ALA A 287 5.62 0.61 17.06
C ALA A 287 4.43 0.53 16.10
N ALA A 288 4.46 1.32 15.03
CA ALA A 288 3.50 1.17 13.96
C ALA A 288 3.72 -0.18 13.27
N GLU A 289 2.65 -0.93 13.03
CA GLU A 289 2.69 -2.16 12.26
C GLU A 289 2.26 -1.86 10.81
N THR A 290 3.03 -2.33 9.84
CA THR A 290 2.67 -2.19 8.43
C THR A 290 2.06 -3.50 7.94
N THR A 291 0.84 -3.45 7.43
CA THR A 291 0.12 -4.60 6.89
C THR A 291 0.03 -4.50 5.37
N PRO A 292 0.37 -5.56 4.62
CA PRO A 292 0.14 -5.59 3.18
C PRO A 292 -1.36 -5.59 2.88
N GLY A 293 -1.77 -4.71 1.97
CA GLY A 293 -3.09 -4.71 1.33
C GLY A 293 -3.03 -5.29 -0.08
N GLU A 294 -4.18 -5.28 -0.77
CA GLU A 294 -4.30 -5.77 -2.14
C GLU A 294 -3.69 -4.77 -3.12
N GLN A 295 -2.64 -5.20 -3.83
CA GLN A 295 -2.00 -4.41 -4.87
C GLN A 295 -2.81 -4.46 -6.17
N GLN A 296 -2.74 -3.37 -6.94
CA GLN A 296 -3.26 -3.34 -8.30
C GLN A 296 -2.10 -3.31 -9.29
N THR A 297 -2.19 -4.08 -10.36
CA THR A 297 -1.21 -4.05 -11.45
C THR A 297 -1.81 -3.39 -12.67
N ILE A 298 -1.15 -2.34 -13.14
CA ILE A 298 -1.47 -1.60 -14.35
C ILE A 298 -0.43 -1.99 -15.41
N ASN A 299 -0.91 -2.45 -16.56
CA ASN A 299 -0.06 -2.80 -17.70
C ASN A 299 -0.15 -1.67 -18.73
N VAL A 300 0.98 -1.08 -19.11
CA VAL A 300 1.05 -0.04 -20.16
C VAL A 300 2.00 -0.51 -21.25
N ARG A 301 1.52 -0.57 -22.48
CA ARG A 301 2.32 -0.88 -23.66
C ARG A 301 2.66 0.39 -24.44
N VAL A 302 3.92 0.60 -24.75
CA VAL A 302 4.40 1.68 -25.62
C VAL A 302 4.81 1.07 -26.94
N ILE A 303 4.26 1.59 -28.04
CA ILE A 303 4.60 1.10 -29.39
C ILE A 303 5.06 2.26 -30.27
N ASN A 304 5.93 1.98 -31.24
CA ASN A 304 6.30 2.96 -32.26
C ASN A 304 5.28 2.93 -33.40
N ALA A 305 4.25 3.78 -33.31
CA ALA A 305 3.24 3.89 -34.35
C ALA A 305 3.06 5.32 -34.86
N LYS A 306 2.45 5.42 -36.04
CA LYS A 306 2.17 6.70 -36.69
C LYS A 306 0.86 7.30 -36.18
N GLN A 307 0.88 8.52 -35.67
CA GLN A 307 -0.35 9.28 -35.37
C GLN A 307 -0.75 10.14 -36.58
N GLU A 308 -2.03 10.16 -36.94
CA GLU A 308 -2.60 11.04 -37.96
C GLU A 308 -3.80 11.81 -37.39
N THR A 309 -3.69 13.13 -37.24
CA THR A 309 -4.83 13.97 -36.84
C THR A 309 -5.65 14.36 -38.06
N ILE A 310 -6.93 13.99 -38.09
CA ILE A 310 -7.86 14.29 -39.18
C ILE A 310 -8.99 15.13 -38.62
N LYS A 311 -9.41 16.18 -39.31
CA LYS A 311 -10.65 16.87 -38.91
C LYS A 311 -11.83 16.01 -39.36
N ALA A 312 -12.85 15.83 -38.54
CA ALA A 312 -14.06 15.10 -38.92
C ALA A 312 -14.79 15.75 -40.12
N THR A 313 -14.53 17.04 -40.36
CA THR A 313 -15.01 17.76 -41.55
C THR A 313 -14.25 17.39 -42.82
N ASP A 314 -13.07 16.77 -42.69
CA ASP A 314 -12.24 16.31 -43.79
C ASP A 314 -12.61 14.85 -44.13
N TYR A 315 -13.76 14.72 -44.80
CA TYR A 315 -14.34 13.44 -45.18
C TYR A 315 -13.41 12.61 -46.07
N ASP A 316 -12.64 13.25 -46.94
CA ASP A 316 -11.73 12.56 -47.86
C ASP A 316 -10.53 11.97 -47.11
N ALA A 317 -9.94 12.73 -46.18
CA ALA A 317 -8.89 12.20 -45.30
C ALA A 317 -9.42 11.08 -44.40
N LEU A 318 -10.61 11.24 -43.83
CA LEU A 318 -11.23 10.24 -42.96
C LEU A 318 -11.52 8.95 -43.72
N LYS A 319 -12.08 9.06 -44.93
CA LYS A 319 -12.32 7.92 -45.82
C LYS A 319 -11.02 7.25 -46.24
N ALA A 320 -9.97 8.01 -46.55
CA ALA A 320 -8.67 7.45 -46.90
C ALA A 320 -8.09 6.58 -45.78
N VAL A 321 -8.27 7.00 -44.53
CA VAL A 321 -7.77 6.26 -43.37
C VAL A 321 -8.64 5.06 -43.00
N VAL A 322 -9.97 5.22 -42.97
CA VAL A 322 -10.91 4.09 -42.73
C VAL A 322 -10.85 3.05 -43.86
N SER A 323 -10.48 3.44 -45.09
CA SER A 323 -10.28 2.48 -46.19
C SER A 323 -8.95 1.74 -46.10
N LYS A 324 -7.95 2.35 -45.45
CA LYS A 324 -6.58 1.80 -45.32
C LYS A 324 -6.44 0.87 -44.13
N TYR A 325 -7.26 1.05 -43.10
CA TYR A 325 -7.18 0.33 -41.85
C TYR A 325 -8.56 -0.20 -41.44
N LYS A 326 -8.61 -1.42 -40.89
CA LYS A 326 -9.81 -1.91 -40.24
C LYS A 326 -9.89 -1.31 -38.85
N PHE A 327 -11.08 -1.06 -38.30
CA PHE A 327 -11.28 -0.54 -36.94
C PHE A 327 -12.40 -1.32 -36.27
N ASP A 328 -12.35 -1.48 -34.96
CA ASP A 328 -13.40 -2.17 -34.21
C ASP A 328 -14.68 -1.32 -34.22
N SER A 329 -15.72 -1.87 -34.83
CA SER A 329 -17.03 -1.23 -34.93
C SER A 329 -17.68 -0.96 -33.56
N THR A 330 -17.35 -1.76 -32.55
CA THR A 330 -17.85 -1.62 -31.17
C THR A 330 -17.21 -0.42 -30.50
N GLU A 331 -15.91 -0.24 -30.66
CA GLU A 331 -15.16 0.91 -30.14
C GLU A 331 -15.64 2.21 -30.79
N ILE A 332 -15.87 2.20 -32.11
CA ILE A 332 -16.46 3.32 -32.85
C ILE A 332 -17.86 3.67 -32.31
N GLY A 333 -18.71 2.66 -32.10
CA GLY A 333 -20.05 2.85 -31.56
C GLY A 333 -20.05 3.48 -30.16
N ARG A 334 -19.20 2.98 -29.26
CA ARG A 334 -19.09 3.50 -27.89
C ARG A 334 -18.67 4.98 -27.85
N VAL A 335 -17.68 5.36 -28.66
CA VAL A 335 -17.20 6.75 -28.73
C VAL A 335 -18.25 7.67 -29.34
N TYR A 336 -19.01 7.19 -30.33
CA TYR A 336 -20.14 7.93 -30.88
C TYR A 336 -21.21 8.22 -29.82
N ASP A 337 -21.60 7.21 -29.04
CA ASP A 337 -22.59 7.36 -27.98
C ASP A 337 -22.09 8.29 -26.87
N GLU A 338 -20.81 8.21 -26.51
CA GLU A 338 -20.17 9.10 -25.53
C GLU A 338 -20.17 10.57 -26.01
N ALA A 339 -19.79 10.83 -27.26
CA ALA A 339 -19.81 12.16 -27.86
C ALA A 339 -21.23 12.73 -27.92
N LYS A 340 -22.21 11.88 -28.24
CA LYS A 340 -23.64 12.22 -28.25
C LYS A 340 -24.12 12.59 -26.85
N ASP A 341 -23.80 11.77 -25.85
CA ASP A 341 -24.17 11.99 -24.45
C ASP A 341 -23.55 13.29 -23.87
N LEU A 342 -22.29 13.58 -24.20
CA LEU A 342 -21.62 14.81 -23.79
C LEU A 342 -22.27 16.05 -24.42
N ASN A 343 -22.65 15.95 -25.71
CA ASN A 343 -23.37 17.01 -26.41
C ASN A 343 -24.79 17.22 -25.84
N ASP A 344 -25.48 16.14 -25.44
CA ASP A 344 -26.85 16.21 -24.91
C ASP A 344 -26.89 16.70 -23.45
N LYS A 345 -25.79 16.56 -22.68
CA LYS A 345 -25.71 16.91 -21.26
C LYS A 345 -25.06 18.27 -20.96
N ASP A 346 -24.61 19.02 -21.97
CA ASP A 346 -23.95 20.34 -21.85
C ASP A 346 -22.75 20.34 -20.86
N LYS A 347 -22.13 19.17 -20.65
CA LYS A 347 -20.99 18.99 -19.73
C LYS A 347 -19.68 19.31 -20.44
N LEU A 348 -19.43 20.59 -20.63
CA LEU A 348 -18.16 21.14 -21.13
C LEU A 348 -17.13 21.26 -19.99
N ASP A 349 -16.75 20.17 -19.32
CA ASP A 349 -15.74 20.23 -18.24
C ASP A 349 -14.29 20.35 -18.74
N GLY A 350 -14.09 20.52 -20.05
CA GLY A 350 -12.80 20.87 -20.65
C GLY A 350 -11.77 19.74 -20.71
N SER A 351 -12.05 18.56 -20.16
CA SER A 351 -11.15 17.40 -20.21
C SER A 351 -11.22 16.64 -21.54
N SER A 352 -12.39 16.65 -22.20
CA SER A 352 -12.69 15.92 -23.45
C SER A 352 -12.65 16.79 -24.71
N TYR A 353 -12.37 18.08 -24.55
CA TYR A 353 -12.41 19.09 -25.61
C TYR A 353 -11.06 19.81 -25.70
N ASP A 354 -10.63 20.18 -26.91
CA ASP A 354 -9.55 21.17 -27.02
C ASP A 354 -10.00 22.58 -26.66
N LYS A 355 -9.03 23.51 -26.59
CA LYS A 355 -9.25 24.94 -26.34
C LYS A 355 -10.28 25.60 -27.27
N ASP A 356 -10.65 24.95 -28.37
CA ASP A 356 -11.58 25.45 -29.39
C ASP A 356 -12.96 24.74 -29.33
N GLY A 357 -13.20 23.87 -28.32
CA GLY A 357 -14.49 23.18 -28.12
C GLY A 357 -14.67 21.92 -28.98
N THR A 358 -13.58 21.34 -29.48
CA THR A 358 -13.61 20.17 -30.37
C THR A 358 -13.48 18.87 -29.58
N TYR A 359 -14.47 17.96 -29.69
CA TYR A 359 -14.38 16.61 -29.13
C TYR A 359 -13.24 15.83 -29.79
N LYS A 360 -12.37 15.23 -28.97
CA LYS A 360 -11.24 14.41 -29.42
C LYS A 360 -11.52 12.94 -29.17
N ALA A 361 -11.50 12.17 -30.26
CA ALA A 361 -11.55 10.71 -30.24
C ALA A 361 -10.22 10.13 -30.73
N VAL A 362 -9.87 8.96 -30.19
CA VAL A 362 -8.71 8.15 -30.56
C VAL A 362 -9.22 6.77 -30.98
N PHE A 363 -8.84 6.32 -32.17
CA PHE A 363 -9.22 5.00 -32.70
C PHE A 363 -7.97 4.17 -33.03
N PHE A 364 -8.02 2.87 -32.75
CA PHE A 364 -6.94 1.93 -33.07
C PHE A 364 -7.34 0.98 -34.21
N ALA A 365 -6.43 0.76 -35.15
CA ALA A 365 -6.68 -0.12 -36.28
C ALA A 365 -6.62 -1.62 -35.90
N GLU A 366 -7.62 -2.39 -36.30
CA GLU A 366 -7.58 -3.85 -36.37
C GLU A 366 -6.59 -4.31 -37.45
N GLY A 367 -5.69 -5.23 -37.08
CA GLY A 367 -4.74 -5.87 -38.02
C GLY A 367 -3.36 -5.20 -38.16
N LYS A 368 -3.11 -4.05 -37.53
CA LYS A 368 -1.74 -3.59 -37.16
C LYS A 368 -1.47 -3.69 -35.66
N ARG A 369 -2.33 -4.44 -34.98
CA ARG A 369 -1.96 -5.05 -33.71
C ARG A 369 -0.80 -5.99 -34.02
N LEU A 370 0.39 -5.60 -33.60
CA LEU A 370 1.17 -6.42 -32.68
C LEU A 370 0.32 -7.58 -32.13
N GLN A 371 0.41 -8.72 -32.81
CA GLN A 371 -0.44 -9.86 -32.50
C GLN A 371 -0.02 -10.45 -31.15
N GLY A 372 -0.99 -10.90 -30.36
CA GLY A 372 -0.71 -11.62 -29.13
C GLY A 372 -1.70 -11.38 -28.01
N PHE A 373 -2.99 -11.58 -28.26
CA PHE A 373 -3.96 -11.91 -27.19
C PHE A 373 -5.01 -12.86 -27.77
N SER A 374 -4.82 -14.15 -27.49
CA SER A 374 -5.86 -15.19 -27.47
C SER A 374 -6.25 -15.47 -26.04
#